data_AF-A0A6G7J5Y3-F1
#
_entry.id   AF-A0A6G7J5Y3-F1
#
_cell.length_a   1.000
_cell.length_b   1.000
_cell.length_c   1.000
_cell.angle_alpha   90.00
_cell.angle_beta   90.00
_cell.angle_gamma   90.00
#
_symmetry.space_group_name_H-M   'P 1'
#
loop_
_entity.id
_entity.type
_entity.pdbx_description
1 polymer ?
#
loop_
_entity_poly.entity_id
_entity_poly.type
_entity_poly.pdbx_seq_one_letter_code
_entity_poly.pdbx_strand_id
1 'polypeptide(L)'
;MAVPNTNTFSLNDVRVELGLGTTASLSACFAAAVESQFDDTYKGAKDRLSNFRNYGAFVPTLTVSPTSRRVSSSSGSFTVTVTSNTQWTVSESLSWVSISGASGINNDTFTVNYTTNSITQSRSGTITVTIVGGGQSATISITQSAATGQTTYQVQLGYGTSQSSACGFAITNPDYYYLTGSSNLLNATGVYFNAPGTTKAPSGYYSDGGSFRYWNGNAFSGPAGLCII
;
A
#
# COMPACT_ATOMS: atom_id res chain seq x y z
N MET A 1 -14.73 18.59 -39.82
CA MET A 1 -13.78 19.71 -39.74
C MET A 1 -13.36 20.05 -41.18
N ALA A 2 -13.37 21.31 -41.61
CA ALA A 2 -13.04 21.67 -42.99
C ALA A 2 -11.57 21.29 -43.30
N VAL A 3 -11.36 20.70 -44.48
CA VAL A 3 -10.06 20.19 -44.93
C VAL A 3 -9.06 21.34 -45.02
N PRO A 4 -7.96 21.38 -44.23
CA PRO A 4 -6.90 22.35 -44.43
C PRO A 4 -6.21 22.07 -45.78
N ASN A 5 -5.94 23.11 -46.56
CA ASN A 5 -5.21 22.96 -47.81
C ASN A 5 -3.78 22.43 -47.53
N THR A 6 -3.16 21.80 -48.53
CA THR A 6 -1.81 21.19 -48.41
C THR A 6 -0.68 22.16 -48.09
N ASN A 7 -0.92 23.46 -48.10
CA ASN A 7 0.10 24.47 -47.80
C ASN A 7 0.18 24.79 -46.30
N THR A 8 -0.78 24.31 -45.50
CA THR A 8 -0.84 24.55 -44.04
C THR A 8 -0.67 23.29 -43.19
N PHE A 9 -0.67 22.10 -43.81
CA PHE A 9 -0.52 20.83 -43.09
C PHE A 9 0.93 20.33 -43.15
N SER A 10 1.55 20.17 -41.99
CA SER A 10 2.96 19.84 -41.81
C SER A 10 3.16 18.57 -40.97
N LEU A 11 4.38 18.03 -40.99
CA LEU A 11 4.75 16.93 -40.08
C LEU A 11 4.65 17.34 -38.60
N ASN A 12 4.75 18.63 -38.28
CA ASN A 12 4.57 19.09 -36.91
C ASN A 12 3.13 18.91 -36.43
N ASP A 13 2.15 19.15 -37.30
CA ASP A 13 0.74 18.98 -36.98
C ASP A 13 0.43 17.51 -36.68
N VAL A 14 1.02 16.61 -37.48
CA VAL A 14 0.96 15.16 -37.25
C VAL A 14 1.55 14.76 -35.90
N ARG A 15 2.71 15.32 -35.52
CA ARG A 15 3.35 15.02 -34.23
C ARG A 15 2.50 15.50 -33.07
N VAL A 16 1.97 16.72 -33.16
CA VAL A 16 1.11 17.30 -32.12
C VAL A 16 -0.13 16.44 -31.94
N GLU A 17 -0.78 16.05 -33.03
CA GLU A 17 -1.99 15.21 -33.00
C GLU A 17 -1.69 13.82 -32.41
N LEU A 18 -0.58 13.18 -32.79
CA LEU A 18 -0.19 11.86 -32.27
C LEU A 18 0.51 11.91 -30.90
N GLY A 19 0.64 13.09 -30.28
CA GLY A 19 1.34 13.26 -29.00
C GLY A 19 2.83 12.89 -29.04
N LEU A 20 3.47 12.99 -30.20
CA LEU A 20 4.87 12.64 -30.42
C LEU A 20 5.80 13.84 -30.21
N GLY A 21 7.05 13.56 -29.80
CA GLY A 21 8.08 14.58 -29.64
C GLY A 21 8.41 15.30 -30.96
N THR A 22 8.92 16.53 -30.87
CA THR A 22 9.20 17.41 -32.04
C THR A 22 10.23 16.85 -33.03
N THR A 23 11.03 15.87 -32.60
CA THR A 23 12.04 15.18 -33.41
C THR A 23 11.54 13.88 -34.05
N ALA A 24 10.30 13.46 -33.78
CA ALA A 24 9.76 12.22 -34.34
C ALA A 24 9.78 12.25 -35.87
N SER A 25 10.31 11.19 -36.47
CA SER A 25 10.33 11.01 -37.93
C SER A 25 8.92 10.73 -38.44
N LEU A 26 8.72 10.92 -39.74
CA LEU A 26 7.48 10.50 -40.41
C LEU A 26 7.21 9.00 -40.17
N SER A 27 8.26 8.16 -40.22
CA SER A 27 8.15 6.72 -39.94
C SER A 27 7.69 6.41 -38.51
N ALA A 28 8.12 7.19 -37.51
CA ALA A 28 7.64 7.06 -36.13
C ALA A 28 6.16 7.47 -36.01
N CYS A 29 5.73 8.49 -36.77
CA CYS A 29 4.33 8.90 -36.84
C CYS A 29 3.44 7.78 -37.42
N PHE A 30 3.92 7.11 -38.48
CA PHE A 30 3.23 5.94 -39.02
C PHE A 30 3.10 4.79 -38.04
N ALA A 31 4.12 4.55 -37.22
CA ALA A 31 4.10 3.48 -36.23
C ALA A 31 3.12 3.77 -35.07
N ALA A 32 2.86 5.04 -34.76
CA ALA A 32 1.93 5.47 -33.71
C ALA A 32 0.49 5.68 -34.20
N ALA A 33 0.29 5.83 -35.52
CA ALA A 33 -1.02 6.03 -36.12
C ALA A 33 -1.84 4.73 -36.21
N VAL A 34 -3.17 4.85 -36.16
CA VAL A 34 -4.09 3.71 -36.27
C VAL A 34 -4.50 3.53 -37.73
N GLU A 35 -4.13 2.40 -38.34
CA GLU A 35 -4.33 2.16 -39.79
C GLU A 35 -5.79 2.32 -40.25
N SER A 36 -6.74 1.89 -39.42
CA SER A 36 -8.17 1.97 -39.74
C SER A 36 -8.75 3.38 -39.76
N GLN A 37 -8.00 4.37 -39.28
CA GLN A 37 -8.40 5.78 -39.33
C GLN A 37 -7.74 6.53 -40.51
N PHE A 38 -6.95 5.85 -41.34
CA PHE A 38 -6.40 6.48 -42.55
C PHE A 38 -7.55 6.83 -43.50
N ASP A 39 -7.41 7.95 -44.21
CA ASP A 39 -8.26 8.22 -45.37
C ASP A 39 -8.00 7.11 -46.40
N ASP A 40 -9.04 6.35 -46.74
CA ASP A 40 -8.95 5.24 -47.70
C ASP A 40 -8.43 5.69 -49.06
N THR A 41 -8.60 6.97 -49.43
CA THR A 41 -8.09 7.58 -50.66
C THR A 41 -6.56 7.60 -50.70
N TYR A 42 -5.90 7.62 -49.54
CA TYR A 42 -4.46 7.77 -49.39
C TYR A 42 -3.80 6.62 -48.60
N LYS A 43 -4.59 5.60 -48.25
CA LYS A 43 -4.13 4.39 -47.55
C LYS A 43 -3.02 3.70 -48.35
N GLY A 44 -1.83 3.60 -47.75
CA GLY A 44 -0.64 2.97 -48.36
C GLY A 44 0.47 3.91 -48.86
N ALA A 45 0.22 5.22 -48.96
CA ALA A 45 1.26 6.19 -49.29
C ALA A 45 2.16 6.46 -48.07
N LYS A 46 3.25 5.71 -47.90
CA LYS A 46 4.16 5.80 -46.74
C LYS A 46 5.03 7.07 -46.69
N ASP A 47 4.91 7.93 -47.69
CA ASP A 47 5.81 9.06 -47.97
C ASP A 47 5.10 10.42 -48.07
N ARG A 48 3.76 10.46 -47.95
CA ARG A 48 2.99 11.70 -48.10
C ARG A 48 2.11 11.96 -46.89
N LEU A 49 2.40 13.05 -46.16
CA LEU A 49 1.61 13.58 -45.04
C LEU A 49 0.09 13.62 -45.30
N SER A 50 -0.33 13.68 -46.57
CA SER A 50 -1.72 13.59 -47.01
C SER A 50 -2.48 12.36 -46.51
N ASN A 51 -1.82 11.27 -46.17
CA ASN A 51 -2.53 10.14 -45.58
C ASN A 51 -2.96 10.42 -44.13
N PHE A 52 -2.28 11.33 -43.41
CA PHE A 52 -2.62 11.80 -42.06
C PHE A 52 -3.88 12.68 -41.96
N ARG A 53 -4.70 12.75 -43.01
CA ARG A 53 -5.88 13.63 -43.10
C ARG A 53 -7.10 13.18 -42.28
N ASN A 54 -7.15 11.93 -41.83
CA ASN A 54 -8.28 11.39 -41.06
C ASN A 54 -7.85 10.66 -39.77
N TYR A 55 -6.63 10.90 -39.26
CA TYR A 55 -6.30 10.37 -37.94
C TYR A 55 -7.05 11.15 -36.88
N GLY A 56 -7.90 10.45 -36.14
CA GLY A 56 -8.05 10.82 -34.75
C GLY A 56 -6.70 10.61 -34.07
N ALA A 57 -6.24 11.60 -33.32
CA ALA A 57 -5.21 11.39 -32.34
C ALA A 57 -5.47 10.08 -31.59
N PHE A 58 -4.45 9.20 -31.50
CA PHE A 58 -4.46 8.21 -30.45
C PHE A 58 -4.30 8.96 -29.13
N VAL A 59 -5.43 9.27 -28.48
CA VAL A 59 -5.43 9.95 -27.19
C VAL A 59 -5.33 8.90 -26.11
N PRO A 60 -4.17 8.72 -25.47
CA PRO A 60 -4.03 7.74 -24.41
C PRO A 60 -4.84 8.20 -23.19
N THR A 61 -5.61 7.27 -22.64
CA THR A 61 -6.46 7.49 -21.47
C THR A 61 -5.98 6.60 -20.34
N LEU A 62 -6.02 7.12 -19.12
CA LEU A 62 -5.65 6.40 -17.92
C LEU A 62 -6.48 6.91 -16.75
N THR A 63 -7.25 6.01 -16.16
CA THR A 63 -7.91 6.24 -14.88
C THR A 63 -7.74 5.03 -13.98
N VAL A 64 -7.79 5.25 -12.67
CA VAL A 64 -7.62 4.19 -11.66
C VAL A 64 -8.76 4.25 -10.67
N SER A 65 -9.19 3.09 -10.19
CA SER A 65 -10.20 2.97 -9.14
C SER A 65 -9.83 1.87 -8.16
N PRO A 66 -9.79 2.15 -6.84
CA PRO A 66 -10.03 3.44 -6.21
C PRO A 66 -8.82 4.40 -6.32
N THR A 67 -9.05 5.73 -6.30
CA THR A 67 -7.98 6.75 -6.21
C THR A 67 -7.47 6.97 -4.79
N SER A 68 -8.21 6.50 -3.78
CA SER A 68 -7.74 6.50 -2.40
C SER A 68 -8.25 5.29 -1.63
N ARG A 69 -7.45 4.80 -0.69
CA ARG A 69 -7.80 3.66 0.15
C ARG A 69 -7.32 3.87 1.59
N ARG A 70 -8.26 3.79 2.53
CA ARG A 70 -7.94 3.69 3.96
C ARG A 70 -8.03 2.24 4.43
N VAL A 71 -7.03 1.79 5.17
CA VAL A 71 -6.95 0.43 5.71
C VAL A 71 -6.64 0.44 7.21
N SER A 72 -6.90 -0.68 7.88
CA SER A 72 -6.56 -0.87 9.29
C SER A 72 -5.05 -1.03 9.48
N SER A 73 -4.57 -1.05 10.72
CA SER A 73 -3.16 -1.28 11.01
C SER A 73 -2.67 -2.67 10.62
N SER A 74 -3.56 -3.65 10.42
CA SER A 74 -3.19 -5.00 10.00
C SER A 74 -2.64 -5.03 8.57
N SER A 75 -1.81 -6.02 8.27
CA SER A 75 -1.42 -6.34 6.88
C SER A 75 -2.63 -6.79 6.06
N GLY A 76 -2.55 -6.61 4.75
CA GLY A 76 -3.57 -7.10 3.83
C GLY A 76 -3.28 -6.73 2.39
N SER A 77 -4.31 -6.82 1.56
CA SER A 77 -4.24 -6.42 0.17
C SER A 77 -5.55 -5.78 -0.32
N PHE A 78 -5.48 -5.09 -1.45
CA PHE A 78 -6.64 -4.69 -2.23
C PHE A 78 -6.30 -4.60 -3.71
N THR A 79 -7.32 -4.74 -4.56
CA THR A 79 -7.19 -4.64 -6.00
C THR A 79 -7.47 -3.21 -6.46
N VAL A 80 -6.69 -2.76 -7.44
CA VAL A 80 -6.91 -1.53 -8.19
C VAL A 80 -7.27 -1.89 -9.62
N THR A 81 -8.35 -1.29 -10.13
CA THR A 81 -8.73 -1.37 -11.53
C THR A 81 -8.10 -0.21 -12.29
N VAL A 82 -7.46 -0.51 -13.40
CA VAL A 82 -6.94 0.47 -14.36
C VAL A 82 -7.84 0.44 -15.59
N THR A 83 -8.39 1.59 -15.96
CA THR A 83 -9.10 1.76 -17.23
C THR A 83 -8.21 2.56 -18.16
N SER A 84 -7.81 1.95 -19.27
CA SER A 84 -6.89 2.53 -20.24
C SER A 84 -7.13 1.95 -21.64
N ASN A 85 -6.65 2.66 -22.64
CA ASN A 85 -6.60 2.23 -24.04
C ASN A 85 -5.15 2.02 -24.53
N THR A 86 -4.18 2.01 -23.61
CA THR A 86 -2.75 1.89 -23.91
C THR A 86 -2.01 1.09 -22.82
N GLN A 87 -0.72 0.86 -23.01
CA GLN A 87 0.14 0.22 -22.04
C GLN A 87 0.47 1.17 -20.87
N TRP A 88 0.52 0.62 -19.66
CA TRP A 88 0.84 1.36 -18.45
C TRP A 88 1.76 0.57 -17.51
N THR A 89 2.41 1.28 -16.59
CA THR A 89 3.26 0.74 -15.53
C THR A 89 2.93 1.38 -14.17
N VAL A 90 3.24 0.67 -13.09
CA VAL A 90 3.04 1.10 -11.70
C VAL A 90 4.40 1.33 -11.06
N SER A 91 4.56 2.48 -10.39
CA SER A 91 5.70 2.80 -9.54
C SER A 91 5.28 3.04 -8.10
N GLU A 92 6.09 2.53 -7.18
CA GLU A 92 5.82 2.44 -5.76
C GLU A 92 7.16 2.52 -5.01
N SER A 93 7.22 3.28 -3.91
CA SER A 93 8.48 3.60 -3.20
C SER A 93 8.35 3.57 -1.66
N LEU A 94 7.25 3.04 -1.14
CA LEU A 94 6.93 2.90 0.27
C LEU A 94 7.50 1.56 0.76
N SER A 95 8.30 1.60 1.82
CA SER A 95 8.94 0.40 2.39
C SER A 95 7.96 -0.66 2.93
N TRP A 96 6.68 -0.34 3.01
CA TRP A 96 5.62 -1.16 3.60
C TRP A 96 4.56 -1.62 2.60
N VAL A 97 4.73 -1.33 1.31
CA VAL A 97 3.84 -1.74 0.23
C VAL A 97 4.62 -2.58 -0.80
N SER A 98 3.92 -3.46 -1.51
CA SER A 98 4.44 -4.15 -2.70
C SER A 98 3.34 -4.36 -3.73
N ILE A 99 3.72 -4.40 -5.01
CA ILE A 99 2.77 -4.48 -6.14
C ILE A 99 2.90 -5.84 -6.83
N SER A 100 1.75 -6.49 -7.10
CA SER A 100 1.65 -7.66 -7.96
C SER A 100 0.91 -7.26 -9.24
N GLY A 101 1.54 -7.44 -10.41
CA GLY A 101 1.02 -6.94 -11.69
C GLY A 101 1.39 -5.48 -11.96
N ALA A 102 2.67 -5.11 -11.87
CA ALA A 102 3.14 -3.72 -11.98
C ALA A 102 3.09 -3.12 -13.40
N SER A 103 2.46 -3.80 -14.36
CA SER A 103 2.22 -3.30 -15.71
C SER A 103 1.03 -4.01 -16.34
N GLY A 104 0.40 -3.36 -17.30
CA GLY A 104 -0.75 -3.91 -18.04
C GLY A 104 -0.94 -3.21 -19.38
N ILE A 105 -1.85 -3.73 -20.18
CA ILE A 105 -2.24 -3.17 -21.49
C ILE A 105 -3.76 -3.02 -21.49
N ASN A 106 -4.24 -1.86 -21.95
CA ASN A 106 -5.66 -1.51 -21.90
C ASN A 106 -6.20 -1.59 -20.46
N ASN A 107 -7.45 -2.03 -20.32
CA ASN A 107 -8.07 -2.27 -19.03
C ASN A 107 -7.48 -3.52 -18.40
N ASP A 108 -6.96 -3.39 -17.20
CA ASP A 108 -6.46 -4.51 -16.42
C ASP A 108 -6.44 -4.12 -14.93
N THR A 109 -6.00 -5.02 -14.07
CA THR A 109 -5.98 -4.85 -12.62
C THR A 109 -4.61 -5.18 -12.04
N PHE A 110 -4.29 -4.58 -10.90
CA PHE A 110 -3.13 -4.97 -10.11
C PHE A 110 -3.49 -5.03 -8.64
N THR A 111 -2.70 -5.77 -7.87
CA THR A 111 -2.90 -5.93 -6.43
C THR A 111 -1.86 -5.14 -5.65
N VAL A 112 -2.33 -4.35 -4.70
CA VAL A 112 -1.52 -3.65 -3.70
C VAL A 112 -1.50 -4.49 -2.44
N ASN A 113 -0.33 -4.95 -2.02
CA ASN A 113 -0.11 -5.62 -0.75
C ASN A 113 0.55 -4.65 0.23
N TYR A 114 0.19 -4.72 1.50
CA TYR A 114 0.75 -3.86 2.54
C TYR A 114 1.01 -4.62 3.83
N THR A 115 2.10 -4.30 4.51
CA THR A 115 2.47 -4.92 5.79
C THR A 115 1.73 -4.26 6.97
N THR A 116 1.78 -4.89 8.13
CA THR A 116 1.20 -4.34 9.36
C THR A 116 1.90 -3.04 9.76
N ASN A 117 1.13 -2.03 10.17
CA ASN A 117 1.61 -0.83 10.84
C ASN A 117 1.59 -1.06 12.36
N SER A 118 2.74 -1.34 12.96
CA SER A 118 2.87 -1.64 14.40
C SER A 118 3.10 -0.41 15.28
N ILE A 119 3.25 0.78 14.69
CA ILE A 119 3.47 2.03 15.43
C ILE A 119 2.14 2.74 15.69
N THR A 120 2.11 3.56 16.75
CA THR A 120 0.92 4.31 17.18
C THR A 120 0.65 5.57 16.35
N GLN A 121 1.33 5.72 15.21
CA GLN A 121 1.11 6.78 14.23
C GLN A 121 0.56 6.19 12.93
N SER A 122 -0.40 6.89 12.33
CA SER A 122 -0.88 6.51 10.99
C SER A 122 0.21 6.80 9.97
N ARG A 123 0.29 5.96 8.93
CA ARG A 123 1.22 6.17 7.81
C ARG A 123 0.45 6.29 6.50
N SER A 124 0.95 7.13 5.61
CA SER A 124 0.36 7.35 4.29
C SER A 124 1.43 7.32 3.22
N GLY A 125 1.00 7.04 2.00
CA GLY A 125 1.87 7.05 0.83
C GLY A 125 1.07 7.10 -0.46
N THR A 126 1.79 7.21 -1.57
CA THR A 126 1.21 7.31 -2.91
C THR A 126 1.82 6.26 -3.83
N ILE A 127 0.97 5.63 -4.63
CA ILE A 127 1.35 4.75 -5.74
C ILE A 127 1.02 5.50 -7.02
N THR A 128 1.89 5.43 -8.03
CA THR A 128 1.71 6.14 -9.29
C THR A 128 1.57 5.14 -10.42
N VAL A 129 0.54 5.31 -11.26
CA VAL A 129 0.36 4.57 -12.52
C VAL A 129 0.65 5.53 -13.66
N THR A 130 1.45 5.12 -14.64
CA THR A 130 1.90 5.98 -15.75
C THR A 130 1.73 5.26 -17.07
N ILE A 131 1.34 6.00 -18.11
CA ILE A 131 1.30 5.50 -19.48
C ILE A 131 2.72 5.29 -20.01
N VAL A 132 2.98 4.13 -20.63
CA VAL A 132 4.27 3.86 -21.28
C VAL A 132 4.40 4.78 -22.51
N GLY A 133 5.53 5.49 -22.60
CA GLY A 133 5.73 6.52 -23.63
C GLY A 133 5.38 7.95 -23.18
N GLY A 134 4.84 8.12 -21.96
CA GLY A 134 4.56 9.42 -21.35
C GLY A 134 3.12 9.92 -21.53
N GLY A 135 2.86 11.16 -21.13
CA GLY A 135 1.59 11.86 -21.38
C GLY A 135 0.66 11.97 -20.17
N GLN A 136 0.36 10.86 -19.49
CA GLN A 136 -0.58 10.86 -18.36
C GLN A 136 -0.15 9.92 -17.23
N SER A 137 -0.41 10.34 -16.00
CA SER A 137 -0.26 9.53 -14.80
C SER A 137 -1.47 9.70 -13.89
N ALA A 138 -1.74 8.67 -13.10
CA ALA A 138 -2.77 8.64 -12.08
C ALA A 138 -2.14 8.23 -10.75
N THR A 139 -2.61 8.84 -9.66
CA THR A 139 -2.09 8.56 -8.31
C THR A 139 -3.15 7.90 -7.44
N ILE A 140 -2.68 7.02 -6.57
CA ILE A 140 -3.51 6.32 -5.59
C ILE A 140 -2.95 6.62 -4.20
N SER A 141 -3.74 7.28 -3.37
CA SER A 141 -3.35 7.55 -1.98
C SER A 141 -3.75 6.39 -1.08
N ILE A 142 -2.79 5.82 -0.37
CA ILE A 142 -3.02 4.80 0.65
C ILE A 142 -2.79 5.40 2.04
N THR A 143 -3.74 5.23 2.94
CA THR A 143 -3.61 5.61 4.35
C THR A 143 -3.84 4.38 5.21
N GLN A 144 -2.81 3.98 5.93
CA GLN A 144 -2.88 2.91 6.90
C GLN A 144 -2.99 3.50 8.30
N SER A 145 -4.03 3.09 9.03
CA SER A 145 -4.28 3.56 10.38
C SER A 145 -3.12 3.22 11.32
N ALA A 146 -2.93 4.03 12.36
CA ALA A 146 -2.06 3.69 13.48
C ALA A 146 -2.46 2.34 14.06
N ALA A 147 -1.50 1.60 14.62
CA ALA A 147 -1.84 0.57 15.58
C ALA A 147 -2.71 1.22 16.67
N THR A 148 -3.89 0.66 16.92
CA THR A 148 -4.66 1.03 18.11
C THR A 148 -3.76 0.71 19.31
N GLY A 149 -3.24 1.73 19.97
CA GLY A 149 -2.46 1.56 21.18
C GLY A 149 -3.27 0.70 22.14
N GLN A 150 -2.69 -0.42 22.57
CA GLN A 150 -3.37 -1.25 23.55
C GLN A 150 -3.42 -0.46 24.86
N THR A 151 -4.59 -0.34 25.49
CA THR A 151 -4.66 0.29 26.81
C THR A 151 -3.85 -0.58 27.77
N THR A 152 -2.72 -0.03 28.19
CA THR A 152 -1.85 -0.65 29.18
C THR A 152 -2.03 0.03 30.54
N TYR A 153 -1.85 -0.76 31.59
CA TYR A 153 -1.82 -0.32 32.97
C TYR A 153 -0.46 -0.70 33.53
N GLN A 154 0.30 0.29 33.98
CA GLN A 154 1.56 0.03 34.66
C GLN A 154 1.26 -0.62 36.01
N VAL A 155 1.87 -1.77 36.26
CA VAL A 155 1.71 -2.55 37.48
C VAL A 155 3.06 -3.07 37.94
N GLN A 156 3.15 -3.34 39.23
CA GLN A 156 4.28 -4.01 39.85
C GLN A 156 4.01 -5.52 39.86
N LEU A 157 4.89 -6.31 39.25
CA LEU A 157 4.75 -7.78 39.23
C LEU A 157 6.05 -8.46 39.64
N GLY A 158 5.92 -9.54 40.39
CA GLY A 158 6.99 -10.54 40.55
C GLY A 158 7.07 -11.42 39.29
N TYR A 159 8.29 -11.75 38.85
CA TYR A 159 8.54 -12.64 37.71
C TYR A 159 9.39 -13.84 38.13
N GLY A 160 9.04 -15.03 37.64
CA GLY A 160 9.79 -16.25 37.92
C GLY A 160 9.56 -17.36 36.90
N THR A 161 10.45 -18.34 36.87
CA THR A 161 10.32 -19.54 36.01
C THR A 161 9.43 -20.62 36.62
N SER A 162 9.02 -20.45 37.89
CA SER A 162 8.04 -21.27 38.60
C SER A 162 7.01 -20.39 39.30
N GLN A 163 5.84 -20.96 39.64
CA GLN A 163 4.86 -20.29 40.49
C GLN A 163 5.48 -19.80 41.81
N SER A 164 6.23 -20.66 42.50
CA SER A 164 6.83 -20.35 43.79
C SER A 164 7.86 -19.22 43.72
N SER A 165 8.64 -19.13 42.63
CA SER A 165 9.58 -18.03 42.45
C SER A 165 8.83 -16.72 42.20
N ALA A 166 7.85 -16.70 41.30
CA ALA A 166 7.07 -15.50 41.02
C ALA A 166 6.29 -14.98 42.25
N CYS A 167 5.69 -15.87 43.05
CA CYS A 167 4.97 -15.50 44.28
C CYS A 167 5.90 -15.21 45.47
N GLY A 168 7.08 -15.83 45.52
CA GLY A 168 8.04 -15.69 46.62
C GLY A 168 8.92 -14.43 46.50
N PHE A 169 8.95 -13.79 45.34
CA PHE A 169 9.47 -12.42 45.21
C PHE A 169 8.51 -11.47 45.94
N ALA A 170 8.91 -11.00 47.12
CA ALA A 170 8.19 -9.94 47.81
C ALA A 170 8.02 -8.74 46.85
N ILE A 171 6.80 -8.18 46.76
CA ILE A 171 6.52 -6.93 46.01
C ILE A 171 7.22 -5.70 46.67
N THR A 172 8.28 -5.92 47.41
CA THR A 172 9.13 -4.88 47.99
C THR A 172 10.20 -4.41 47.00
N ASN A 173 10.51 -5.17 45.94
CA ASN A 173 11.36 -4.73 44.81
C ASN A 173 10.92 -5.30 43.43
N PRO A 174 9.67 -5.04 42.98
CA PRO A 174 9.15 -5.53 41.71
C PRO A 174 9.65 -4.70 40.52
N ASP A 175 9.91 -5.35 39.39
CA ASP A 175 10.05 -4.66 38.11
C ASP A 175 8.67 -4.13 37.67
N TYR A 176 8.67 -2.98 36.99
CA TYR A 176 7.44 -2.42 36.43
C TYR A 176 7.12 -3.08 35.09
N TYR A 177 5.89 -3.60 34.99
CA TYR A 177 5.33 -4.17 33.77
C TYR A 177 4.07 -3.41 33.36
N TYR A 178 3.62 -3.66 32.14
CA TYR A 178 2.43 -3.07 31.56
C TYR A 178 1.45 -4.16 31.19
N LEU A 179 0.31 -4.22 31.87
CA LEU A 179 -0.77 -5.16 31.59
C LEU A 179 -1.79 -4.57 30.63
N THR A 180 -2.34 -5.39 29.74
CA THR A 180 -3.31 -4.92 28.75
C THR A 180 -4.72 -5.37 29.02
N GLY A 181 -5.68 -4.46 28.83
CA GLY A 181 -7.11 -4.73 29.06
C GLY A 181 -7.56 -4.68 30.53
N SER A 182 -6.64 -4.74 31.50
CA SER A 182 -6.91 -4.61 32.93
C SER A 182 -5.65 -4.20 33.71
N SER A 183 -5.85 -3.59 34.88
CA SER A 183 -4.79 -3.29 35.87
C SER A 183 -4.51 -4.45 36.84
N ASN A 184 -5.10 -5.62 36.63
CA ASN A 184 -4.86 -6.84 37.42
C ASN A 184 -4.59 -8.05 36.52
N LEU A 185 -3.84 -9.03 37.03
CA LEU A 185 -3.48 -10.23 36.27
C LEU A 185 -4.70 -11.08 35.87
N LEU A 186 -5.76 -11.08 36.69
CA LEU A 186 -6.95 -11.91 36.48
C LEU A 186 -7.64 -11.60 35.15
N ASN A 187 -7.80 -10.32 34.82
CA ASN A 187 -8.51 -9.88 33.62
C ASN A 187 -7.57 -9.33 32.54
N ALA A 188 -6.25 -9.30 32.79
CA ALA A 188 -5.29 -8.88 31.79
C ALA A 188 -5.22 -9.88 30.62
N THR A 189 -4.99 -9.33 29.44
CA THR A 189 -4.87 -10.05 28.16
C THR A 189 -3.42 -10.21 27.70
N GLY A 190 -2.50 -9.43 28.25
CA GLY A 190 -1.07 -9.54 28.00
C GLY A 190 -0.22 -8.74 28.98
N VAL A 191 1.10 -8.97 28.91
CA VAL A 191 2.13 -8.34 29.75
C VAL A 191 3.33 -7.90 28.91
N TYR A 192 3.78 -6.67 29.15
CA TYR A 192 4.77 -5.96 28.32
C TYR A 192 5.79 -5.21 29.20
N PHE A 193 6.98 -4.96 28.65
CA PHE A 193 7.99 -4.12 29.30
C PHE A 193 7.79 -2.62 29.08
N ASN A 194 6.92 -2.23 28.16
CA ASN A 194 6.74 -0.83 27.77
C ASN A 194 5.27 -0.41 27.67
N ALA A 195 5.01 0.86 28.01
CA ALA A 195 3.67 1.46 27.97
C ALA A 195 2.95 1.30 26.62
N PRO A 196 3.61 1.35 25.45
CA PRO A 196 2.91 1.14 24.17
C PRO A 196 2.35 -0.27 23.95
N GLY A 197 2.71 -1.26 24.77
CA GLY A 197 2.28 -2.66 24.55
C GLY A 197 2.90 -3.30 23.31
N THR A 198 4.12 -2.91 22.96
CA THR A 198 4.82 -3.40 21.75
C THR A 198 5.95 -4.38 22.06
N THR A 199 6.58 -4.28 23.23
CA THR A 199 7.66 -5.16 23.68
C THR A 199 7.11 -6.16 24.70
N LYS A 200 6.85 -7.38 24.26
CA LYS A 200 6.28 -8.44 25.12
C LYS A 200 7.26 -8.82 26.24
N ALA A 201 6.73 -9.11 27.43
CA ALA A 201 7.53 -9.64 28.52
C ALA A 201 7.88 -11.13 28.27
N PRO A 202 8.97 -11.66 28.86
CA PRO A 202 9.42 -13.04 28.65
C PRO A 202 8.39 -14.05 29.14
N SER A 203 8.39 -15.24 28.55
CA SER A 203 7.54 -16.34 29.02
C SER A 203 7.92 -16.75 30.45
N GLY A 204 6.93 -16.90 31.33
CA GLY A 204 7.15 -17.26 32.72
C GLY A 204 5.92 -16.99 33.58
N TYR A 205 6.09 -17.15 34.89
CA TYR A 205 5.06 -16.85 35.88
C TYR A 205 5.17 -15.40 36.33
N TYR A 206 4.01 -14.73 36.36
CA TYR A 206 3.87 -13.36 36.85
C TYR A 206 2.92 -13.33 38.02
N SER A 207 3.23 -12.52 39.03
CA SER A 207 2.46 -12.41 40.27
C SER A 207 2.24 -10.96 40.67
N ASP A 208 1.04 -10.62 41.14
CA ASP A 208 0.72 -9.35 41.81
C ASP A 208 0.75 -9.50 43.34
N GLY A 209 1.36 -10.58 43.83
CA GLY A 209 1.47 -11.03 45.22
C GLY A 209 0.19 -11.54 45.87
N GLY A 210 -0.99 -11.29 45.27
CA GLY A 210 -2.23 -11.96 45.64
C GLY A 210 -2.52 -13.17 44.75
N SER A 211 -2.26 -13.03 43.45
CA SER A 211 -2.53 -14.02 42.41
C SER A 211 -1.36 -14.15 41.45
N PHE A 212 -1.25 -15.29 40.79
CA PHE A 212 -0.29 -15.51 39.71
C PHE A 212 -0.94 -16.09 38.44
N ARG A 213 -0.30 -15.85 37.30
CA ARG A 213 -0.63 -16.48 36.01
C ARG A 213 0.64 -16.80 35.22
N TYR A 214 0.58 -17.82 34.37
CA TYR A 214 1.65 -18.12 33.42
C TYR A 214 1.41 -17.37 32.11
N TRP A 215 2.44 -16.72 31.59
CA TRP A 215 2.48 -16.06 30.29
C TRP A 215 3.38 -16.86 29.36
N ASN A 216 2.88 -17.24 28.18
CA ASN A 216 3.63 -18.04 27.20
C ASN A 216 4.33 -17.20 26.11
N GLY A 217 4.39 -15.87 26.27
CA GLY A 217 4.87 -14.96 25.23
C GLY A 217 3.78 -14.44 24.29
N ASN A 218 2.57 -15.01 24.33
CA ASN A 218 1.45 -14.59 23.47
C ASN A 218 0.14 -14.38 24.22
N ALA A 219 -0.16 -15.24 25.18
CA ALA A 219 -1.36 -15.18 26.01
C ALA A 219 -1.05 -15.67 27.42
N PHE A 220 -1.86 -15.26 28.38
CA PHE A 220 -1.89 -15.91 29.69
C PHE A 220 -2.60 -17.26 29.58
N SER A 221 -2.05 -18.30 30.20
CA SER A 221 -2.60 -19.65 30.20
C SER A 221 -2.70 -20.24 31.60
N GLY A 222 -3.60 -21.21 31.76
CA GLY A 222 -3.87 -21.87 33.04
C GLY A 222 -4.80 -21.06 33.95
N PRO A 223 -5.33 -21.69 35.02
CA PRO A 223 -6.14 -21.00 36.00
C PRO A 223 -5.29 -19.96 36.74
N ALA A 224 -5.90 -18.82 37.07
CA ALA A 224 -5.29 -17.92 38.05
C ALA A 224 -5.25 -18.64 39.41
N GLY A 225 -4.06 -18.75 39.99
CA GLY A 225 -3.88 -19.36 41.30
C GLY A 225 -3.61 -18.29 42.36
N LEU A 226 -3.93 -18.60 43.62
CA LEU A 226 -3.55 -17.78 44.75
C LEU A 226 -2.04 -17.92 44.99
N CYS A 227 -1.37 -16.82 45.28
CA CYS A 227 -0.05 -16.89 45.88
C CYS A 227 -0.20 -17.32 47.33
N ILE A 228 0.05 -18.61 47.59
CA ILE A 228 0.17 -19.14 48.94
C ILE A 228 1.64 -18.98 49.30
N ILE A 229 1.94 -18.05 50.22
CA ILE A 229 3.29 -17.86 50.79
C ILE A 229 3.41 -18.75 52.01
#